data_AF-A0A7Y8SW50-F1
#
_entry.id   AF-A0A7Y8SW50-F1
#
_cell.length_a   1.000
_cell.length_b   1.000
_cell.length_c   1.000
_cell.angle_alpha   90.00
_cell.angle_beta   90.00
_cell.angle_gamma   90.00
#
_symmetry.space_group_name_H-M   'P 1'
#
loop_
_entity.id
_entity.type
_entity.pdbx_description
1 polymer ?
#
loop_
_entity_poly.entity_id
_entity_poly.type
_entity_poly.pdbx_seq_one_letter_code
_entity_poly.pdbx_strand_id
1 'polypeptide(L)'
;MPRPWGRDWDWRANLYLPFGDRVRSLGSDSSASLSGASIQVTTTTREERALAGFDAELGWRTPLFDRDDPRQLRLYFGGYRFSDDKVMVAGPRVRAELALEELPSLWKGARLFFSAEAQYDSVRGSQQFLGLRLRIPLDKASRHGQLSAQARRMTAPVVRDVDIVTQSRVASTLVETASQLANGTAVTVISSATTTGAALPGAVAAAGANSTVILSGSFNTTASVILQTGQTLMGAGTLSVTTPSGRSASLTTPTATVSATGAADAAIRLANNSVLRGMTISSGGAGVSPFGSISGATIANNTITAGGVALTLRDSNNITVTGNSLSANSAGIAIALDVQTDFGGTYSAVVNNNTLSAAGATSVAIRLGGEGAGPGPLAVSGSGNVRAAGACIVPFGTTITGSIGFTDGSTCPP
;
A
#
# COMPACT_ATOMS: atom_id res chain seq x y z
N MET A 1 0.92 60.15 -3.32
CA MET A 1 -0.18 59.77 -2.39
C MET A 1 -1.43 59.48 -3.22
N PRO A 2 -1.88 58.22 -3.33
CA PRO A 2 -3.06 57.87 -4.12
C PRO A 2 -4.32 58.29 -3.37
N ARG A 3 -5.16 59.12 -3.99
CA ARG A 3 -6.45 59.57 -3.42
C ARG A 3 -7.44 58.41 -3.43
N PRO A 4 -7.99 57.98 -2.29
CA PRO A 4 -9.08 57.06 -2.30
C PRO A 4 -10.43 57.80 -2.31
N TRP A 5 -11.16 57.65 -3.43
CA TRP A 5 -12.55 57.15 -3.41
C TRP A 5 -13.70 58.16 -3.54
N GLY A 6 -14.76 57.69 -4.21
CA GLY A 6 -16.10 58.27 -4.16
C GLY A 6 -16.89 57.75 -2.96
N ARG A 7 -17.94 58.46 -2.54
CA ARG A 7 -18.69 58.18 -1.28
C ARG A 7 -19.27 56.76 -1.18
N ASP A 8 -19.57 56.11 -2.31
CA ASP A 8 -20.31 54.86 -2.37
C ASP A 8 -19.48 53.66 -2.89
N TRP A 9 -18.30 53.91 -3.46
CA TRP A 9 -17.47 52.90 -4.11
C TRP A 9 -16.04 52.94 -3.62
N ASP A 10 -15.48 51.76 -3.41
CA ASP A 10 -14.08 51.59 -3.06
C ASP A 10 -13.43 50.45 -3.82
N TRP A 11 -12.15 50.55 -4.08
CA TRP A 11 -11.37 49.47 -4.67
C TRP A 11 -10.08 49.30 -3.89
N ARG A 12 -9.62 48.05 -3.80
CA ARG A 12 -8.34 47.69 -3.20
C ARG A 12 -7.65 46.64 -4.05
N ALA A 13 -6.32 46.67 -4.00
CA ALA A 13 -5.47 45.64 -4.55
C ALA A 13 -4.26 45.46 -3.64
N ASN A 14 -3.89 44.21 -3.37
CA ASN A 14 -2.72 43.86 -2.57
C ASN A 14 -1.79 42.95 -3.39
N LEU A 15 -0.48 43.17 -3.25
CA LEU A 15 0.56 42.32 -3.84
C LEU A 15 1.32 41.61 -2.72
N TYR A 16 1.50 40.31 -2.86
CA TYR A 16 2.19 39.44 -1.92
C TYR A 16 3.42 38.85 -2.59
N LEU A 17 4.59 39.21 -2.07
CA LEU A 17 5.89 38.74 -2.53
C LEU A 17 6.57 38.00 -1.37
N PRO A 18 6.73 36.67 -1.45
CA PRO A 18 7.47 35.90 -0.47
C PRO A 18 8.91 36.40 -0.41
N PHE A 19 9.41 36.64 0.81
CA PHE A 19 10.81 36.97 1.02
C PHE A 19 11.58 35.72 1.46
N GLY A 20 12.51 35.28 0.60
CA GLY A 20 13.34 34.10 0.81
C GLY A 20 12.73 32.79 0.29
N ASP A 21 13.55 31.74 0.28
CA ASP A 21 13.22 30.43 -0.30
C ASP A 21 12.95 29.34 0.74
N ARG A 22 12.43 29.75 1.92
CA ARG A 22 12.19 28.82 3.01
C ARG A 22 11.09 27.83 2.61
N VAL A 23 11.44 26.56 2.61
CA VAL A 23 10.52 25.44 2.40
C VAL A 23 10.36 24.63 3.68
N ARG A 24 9.16 24.07 3.88
CA ARG A 24 8.91 23.09 4.93
C ARG A 24 8.78 21.72 4.28
N SER A 25 9.63 20.78 4.68
CA SER A 25 9.46 19.38 4.25
C SER A 25 8.21 18.80 4.90
N LEU A 26 7.37 18.16 4.10
CA LEU A 26 6.17 17.45 4.54
C LEU A 26 6.42 15.94 4.66
N GLY A 27 7.65 15.49 4.44
CA GLY A 27 8.04 14.08 4.45
C GLY A 27 8.14 13.46 3.06
N SER A 28 8.39 12.15 3.04
CA SER A 28 8.52 11.35 1.83
C SER A 28 7.71 10.06 1.97
N ASP A 29 7.03 9.68 0.90
CA ASP A 29 6.31 8.41 0.79
C ASP A 29 6.98 7.53 -0.28
N SER A 30 7.06 6.22 -0.05
CA SER A 30 7.67 5.26 -0.98
C SER A 30 6.67 4.17 -1.38
N SER A 31 6.57 3.88 -2.67
CA SER A 31 5.76 2.79 -3.23
C SER A 31 6.61 1.87 -4.10
N ALA A 32 6.38 0.55 -4.04
CA ALA A 32 7.10 -0.43 -4.85
C ALA A 32 6.21 -1.08 -5.90
N SER A 33 6.77 -1.33 -7.09
CA SER A 33 6.12 -2.05 -8.18
C SER A 33 7.12 -2.90 -8.96
N LEU A 34 6.63 -4.00 -9.56
CA LEU A 34 7.42 -4.77 -10.52
C LEU A 34 7.43 -4.06 -11.88
N SER A 35 8.63 -3.88 -12.44
CA SER A 35 8.84 -3.43 -13.81
C SER A 35 9.76 -4.44 -14.51
N GLY A 36 9.17 -5.35 -15.28
CA GLY A 36 9.90 -6.44 -15.92
C GLY A 36 10.55 -7.38 -14.89
N ALA A 37 11.87 -7.49 -14.93
CA ALA A 37 12.68 -8.29 -14.00
C ALA A 37 13.29 -7.47 -12.85
N SER A 38 12.72 -6.29 -12.55
CA SER A 38 13.24 -5.40 -11.51
C SER A 38 12.12 -4.89 -10.59
N ILE A 39 12.49 -4.63 -9.34
CA ILE A 39 11.60 -4.02 -8.35
C ILE A 39 11.93 -2.54 -8.32
N GLN A 40 11.02 -1.71 -8.83
CA GLN A 40 11.18 -0.25 -8.79
C GLN A 40 10.48 0.31 -7.55
N VAL A 41 11.21 1.11 -6.80
CA VAL A 41 10.68 1.88 -5.67
C VAL A 41 10.69 3.34 -6.05
N THR A 42 9.50 3.93 -6.09
CA THR A 42 9.29 5.35 -6.34
C THR A 42 9.08 6.04 -5.01
N THR A 43 9.99 6.96 -4.66
CA THR A 43 9.91 7.80 -3.46
C THR A 43 9.55 9.22 -3.87
N THR A 44 8.44 9.72 -3.37
CA THR A 44 7.96 11.09 -3.61
C THR A 44 8.15 11.90 -2.35
N THR A 45 8.95 12.96 -2.43
CA THR A 45 9.14 13.91 -1.33
C THR A 45 8.24 15.12 -1.56
N ARG A 46 7.51 15.51 -0.51
CA ARG A 46 6.63 16.69 -0.55
C ARG A 46 7.20 17.82 0.28
N GLU A 47 6.96 19.04 -0.19
CA GLU A 47 7.32 20.27 0.52
C GLU A 47 6.18 21.28 0.45
N GLU A 48 6.23 22.26 1.34
CA GLU A 48 5.32 23.40 1.39
C GLU A 48 6.12 24.70 1.24
N ARG A 49 5.60 25.61 0.41
CA ARG A 49 6.20 26.95 0.15
C ARG A 49 5.12 28.02 0.06
N ALA A 50 5.47 29.25 0.43
CA ALA A 50 4.63 30.43 0.23
C ALA A 50 4.57 30.83 -1.26
N LEU A 51 3.36 31.17 -1.73
CA LEU A 51 3.12 31.56 -3.12
C LEU A 51 3.14 33.09 -3.28
N ALA A 52 3.71 33.58 -4.38
CA ALA A 52 3.56 34.96 -4.80
C ALA A 52 2.18 35.17 -5.43
N GLY A 53 1.59 36.34 -5.26
CA GLY A 53 0.26 36.58 -5.80
C GLY A 53 -0.28 37.96 -5.52
N PHE A 54 -1.53 38.16 -5.92
CA PHE A 54 -2.26 39.37 -5.66
C PHE A 54 -3.73 39.08 -5.37
N ASP A 55 -4.37 40.03 -4.71
CA ASP A 55 -5.83 40.11 -4.64
C ASP A 55 -6.31 41.48 -5.11
N ALA A 56 -7.53 41.52 -5.60
CA ALA A 56 -8.23 42.77 -5.90
C ALA A 56 -9.70 42.62 -5.52
N GLU A 57 -10.27 43.68 -4.94
CA GLU A 57 -11.66 43.71 -4.50
C GLU A 57 -12.27 45.09 -4.75
N LEU A 58 -13.51 45.09 -5.23
CA LEU A 58 -14.37 46.24 -5.40
C LEU A 58 -15.45 46.22 -4.32
N GLY A 59 -15.50 47.27 -3.50
CA GLY A 59 -16.52 47.51 -2.49
C GLY A 59 -17.59 48.48 -2.97
N TRP A 60 -18.83 48.15 -2.65
CA TRP A 60 -20.02 48.95 -2.90
C TRP A 60 -20.82 49.14 -1.61
N ARG A 61 -21.15 50.39 -1.28
CA ARG A 61 -22.09 50.71 -0.21
C ARG A 61 -23.51 50.58 -0.74
N THR A 62 -24.27 49.66 -0.15
CA THR A 62 -25.67 49.46 -0.54
C THR A 62 -26.53 50.67 -0.14
N PRO A 63 -27.57 51.00 -0.91
CA PRO A 63 -28.48 52.11 -0.60
C PRO A 63 -29.53 51.78 0.47
N LEU A 64 -29.35 50.70 1.25
CA LEU A 64 -30.29 50.27 2.30
C LEU A 64 -30.35 51.24 3.50
N PHE A 65 -29.26 51.98 3.72
CA PHE A 65 -29.16 52.98 4.76
C PHE A 65 -28.70 54.31 4.17
N ASP A 66 -29.18 55.39 4.77
CA ASP A 66 -28.76 56.73 4.39
C ASP A 66 -27.24 56.90 4.53
N ARG A 67 -26.70 57.85 3.77
CA ARG A 67 -25.25 58.05 3.63
C ARG A 67 -24.52 58.22 4.95
N ASP A 68 -25.17 58.88 5.90
CA ASP A 68 -24.60 59.23 7.19
C ASP A 68 -25.25 58.44 8.35
N ASP A 69 -26.09 57.43 8.05
CA ASP A 69 -26.65 56.52 9.05
C ASP A 69 -25.49 55.82 9.80
N PRO A 70 -25.62 55.63 11.13
CA PRO A 70 -24.66 54.84 11.91
C PRO A 70 -24.56 53.39 11.44
N ARG A 71 -25.51 52.88 10.64
CA ARG A 71 -25.50 51.56 10.05
C ARG A 71 -25.12 51.64 8.58
N GLN A 72 -24.19 50.80 8.16
CA GLN A 72 -23.83 50.68 6.74
C GLN A 72 -23.67 49.23 6.35
N LEU A 73 -24.35 48.82 5.29
CA LEU A 73 -24.10 47.53 4.64
C LEU A 73 -23.28 47.74 3.38
N ARG A 74 -22.18 47.00 3.28
CA ARG A 74 -21.30 46.98 2.11
C ARG A 74 -21.19 45.58 1.54
N LEU A 75 -21.18 45.52 0.21
CA LEU A 75 -20.90 44.31 -0.55
C LEU A 75 -19.58 44.48 -1.26
N TYR A 76 -18.84 43.40 -1.31
CA TYR A 76 -17.50 43.34 -1.85
C TYR A 76 -17.42 42.19 -2.84
N PHE A 77 -16.92 42.48 -4.02
CA PHE A 77 -16.69 41.49 -5.08
C PHE A 77 -15.23 41.59 -5.54
N GLY A 78 -14.53 40.47 -5.51
CA GLY A 78 -13.12 40.44 -5.83
C GLY A 78 -12.65 39.08 -6.30
N GLY A 79 -11.35 38.98 -6.50
CA GLY A 79 -10.68 37.74 -6.81
C GLY A 79 -9.23 37.79 -6.39
N TYR A 80 -8.64 36.62 -6.32
CA TYR A 80 -7.22 36.44 -6.00
C TYR A 80 -6.56 35.51 -6.98
N ARG A 81 -5.25 35.66 -7.11
CA ARG A 81 -4.39 34.74 -7.87
C ARG A 81 -3.04 34.64 -7.18
N PHE A 82 -2.71 33.45 -6.71
CA PHE A 82 -1.43 33.08 -6.15
C PHE A 82 -0.85 31.94 -6.98
N SER A 83 0.40 32.06 -7.42
CA SER A 83 1.02 31.03 -8.26
C SER A 83 2.53 30.98 -8.12
N ASP A 84 3.08 29.79 -8.31
CA ASP A 84 4.48 29.55 -8.63
C ASP A 84 4.61 28.81 -9.98
N ASP A 85 5.76 28.21 -10.24
CA ASP A 85 6.05 27.43 -11.44
C ASP A 85 5.23 26.14 -11.58
N LYS A 86 4.60 25.65 -10.50
CA LYS A 86 3.96 24.32 -10.44
C LYS A 86 2.51 24.35 -9.97
N VAL A 87 2.12 25.34 -9.17
CA VAL A 87 0.83 25.41 -8.49
C VAL A 87 0.20 26.78 -8.72
N MET A 88 -1.12 26.79 -8.94
CA MET A 88 -1.92 27.99 -9.07
C MET A 88 -3.18 27.88 -8.20
N VAL A 89 -3.40 28.91 -7.40
CA VAL A 89 -4.58 29.08 -6.55
C VAL A 89 -5.24 30.40 -6.94
N ALA A 90 -6.37 30.32 -7.63
CA ALA A 90 -7.09 31.51 -8.09
C ALA A 90 -8.59 31.30 -7.98
N GLY A 91 -9.31 32.36 -7.60
CA GLY A 91 -10.72 32.22 -7.28
C GLY A 91 -11.45 33.55 -7.07
N PRO A 92 -12.78 33.59 -7.28
CA PRO A 92 -13.61 34.70 -6.86
C PRO A 92 -13.77 34.71 -5.33
N ARG A 93 -13.97 35.92 -4.80
CA ARG A 93 -14.29 36.19 -3.39
C ARG A 93 -15.45 37.18 -3.33
N VAL A 94 -16.44 36.87 -2.51
CA VAL A 94 -17.56 37.75 -2.20
C VAL A 94 -17.63 37.96 -0.70
N ARG A 95 -17.79 39.20 -0.27
CA ARG A 95 -17.88 39.53 1.16
C ARG A 95 -18.96 40.57 1.41
N ALA A 96 -19.76 40.35 2.44
CA ALA A 96 -20.71 41.31 2.96
C ALA A 96 -20.22 41.79 4.33
N GLU A 97 -20.34 43.08 4.60
CA GLU A 97 -19.97 43.68 5.89
C GLU A 97 -21.07 44.64 6.33
N LEU A 98 -21.64 44.40 7.51
CA LEU A 98 -22.53 45.31 8.20
C LEU A 98 -21.74 46.02 9.30
N ALA A 99 -21.55 47.32 9.14
CA ALA A 99 -20.97 48.20 10.14
C ALA A 99 -22.09 48.84 10.98
N LEU A 100 -21.97 48.74 12.30
CA LEU A 100 -22.78 49.43 13.29
C LEU A 100 -21.88 50.39 14.06
N GLU A 101 -22.12 51.68 13.87
CA GLU A 101 -21.36 52.75 14.47
C GLU A 101 -22.10 53.32 15.68
N GLU A 102 -21.35 53.77 16.69
CA GLU A 102 -21.88 54.44 17.88
C GLU A 102 -22.87 53.58 18.67
N LEU A 103 -22.37 52.42 19.14
CA LEU A 103 -23.15 51.50 19.98
C LEU A 103 -23.64 52.21 21.27
N PRO A 104 -24.95 52.34 21.51
CA PRO A 104 -25.51 53.22 22.56
C PRO A 104 -25.09 52.86 24.00
N SER A 105 -24.74 51.60 24.25
CA SER A 105 -24.44 51.02 25.56
C SER A 105 -22.97 50.64 25.77
N LEU A 106 -22.09 51.04 24.85
CA LEU A 106 -20.63 50.84 24.91
C LEU A 106 -19.90 52.19 24.97
N TRP A 107 -18.56 52.18 25.00
CA TRP A 107 -17.76 53.41 24.97
C TRP A 107 -18.11 54.32 23.78
N LYS A 108 -18.10 55.64 24.00
CA LYS A 108 -18.35 56.62 22.94
C LYS A 108 -17.38 56.41 21.79
N GLY A 109 -17.91 56.19 20.58
CA GLY A 109 -17.13 55.92 19.37
C GLY A 109 -16.81 54.44 19.12
N ALA A 110 -17.33 53.51 19.95
CA ALA A 110 -17.24 52.08 19.67
C ALA A 110 -18.00 51.70 18.38
N ARG A 111 -17.42 50.78 17.60
CA ARG A 111 -17.99 50.28 16.34
C ARG A 111 -17.97 48.77 16.32
N LEU A 112 -19.06 48.16 15.86
CA LEU A 112 -19.19 46.72 15.68
C LEU A 112 -19.36 46.41 14.20
N PHE A 113 -18.63 45.43 13.69
CA PHE A 113 -18.73 44.96 12.31
C PHE A 113 -19.09 43.48 12.31
N PHE A 114 -20.09 43.12 11.52
CA PHE A 114 -20.42 41.75 11.18
C PHE A 114 -20.02 41.50 9.73
N SER A 115 -19.26 40.45 9.47
CA SER A 115 -18.83 40.10 8.12
C SER A 115 -19.18 38.66 7.77
N ALA A 116 -19.61 38.45 6.53
CA ALA A 116 -19.76 37.13 5.93
C ALA A 116 -18.95 37.10 4.63
N GLU A 117 -18.11 36.09 4.46
CA GLU A 117 -17.26 35.92 3.27
C GLU A 117 -17.46 34.53 2.68
N ALA A 118 -17.51 34.45 1.35
CA ALA A 118 -17.50 33.22 0.59
C ALA A 118 -16.45 33.31 -0.52
N GLN A 119 -15.64 32.27 -0.67
CA GLN A 119 -14.66 32.16 -1.74
C GLN A 119 -14.61 30.74 -2.28
N TYR A 120 -14.16 30.63 -3.53
CA TYR A 120 -14.02 29.33 -4.20
C TYR A 120 -12.76 29.31 -5.04
N ASP A 121 -11.97 28.25 -4.90
CA ASP A 121 -10.93 27.90 -5.86
C ASP A 121 -10.83 26.39 -6.07
N SER A 122 -10.20 25.97 -7.16
CA SER A 122 -10.11 24.56 -7.54
C SER A 122 -9.24 23.72 -6.61
N VAL A 123 -8.40 24.33 -5.77
CA VAL A 123 -7.45 23.63 -4.91
C VAL A 123 -8.03 23.42 -3.51
N ARG A 124 -8.74 24.41 -2.96
CA ARG A 124 -9.30 24.42 -1.60
C ARG A 124 -10.81 24.20 -1.55
N GLY A 125 -11.49 24.24 -2.70
CA GLY A 125 -12.95 24.13 -2.78
C GLY A 125 -13.66 25.41 -2.28
N SER A 126 -14.89 25.24 -1.79
CA SER A 126 -15.70 26.35 -1.26
C SER A 126 -15.35 26.61 0.21
N GLN A 127 -15.05 27.86 0.54
CA GLN A 127 -14.76 28.29 1.91
C GLN A 127 -15.70 29.44 2.31
N GLN A 128 -16.16 29.39 3.55
CA GLN A 128 -17.11 30.37 4.10
C GLN A 128 -16.62 30.81 5.47
N PHE A 129 -16.66 32.12 5.73
CA PHE A 129 -16.22 32.71 6.98
C PHE A 129 -17.29 33.65 7.52
N LEU A 130 -17.46 33.62 8.84
CA LEU A 130 -18.26 34.58 9.59
C LEU A 130 -17.35 35.29 10.59
N GLY A 131 -17.45 36.61 10.66
CA GLY A 131 -16.58 37.44 11.48
C GLY A 131 -17.36 38.46 12.29
N LEU A 132 -16.88 38.70 13.51
CA LEU A 132 -17.31 39.78 14.39
C LEU A 132 -16.08 40.62 14.74
N ARG A 133 -16.16 41.94 14.55
CA ARG A 133 -15.06 42.85 14.90
C ARG A 133 -15.59 44.00 15.74
N LEU A 134 -15.05 44.16 16.94
CA LEU A 134 -15.31 45.30 17.82
C LEU A 134 -14.11 46.25 17.78
N ARG A 135 -14.34 47.53 17.50
CA ARG A 135 -13.32 48.59 17.54
C ARG A 135 -13.65 49.57 18.64
N ILE A 136 -12.71 49.76 19.56
CA ILE A 136 -12.83 50.69 20.70
C ILE A 136 -11.70 51.72 20.59
N PRO A 137 -12.01 53.02 20.43
CA PRO A 137 -10.98 54.06 20.50
C PRO A 137 -10.52 54.25 21.96
N LEU A 138 -9.20 54.28 22.19
CA LEU A 138 -8.61 54.43 23.54
C LEU A 138 -8.13 55.88 23.85
N ASP A 139 -8.42 56.83 22.97
CA ASP A 139 -8.01 58.23 23.16
C ASP A 139 -8.96 58.97 24.12
N LYS A 140 -8.41 59.86 24.96
CA LYS A 140 -9.14 60.61 26.03
C LYS A 140 -9.89 61.84 25.51
N ALA A 141 -9.87 62.12 24.20
CA ALA A 141 -10.51 63.30 23.63
C ALA A 141 -12.05 63.18 23.63
N SER A 142 -12.70 63.85 24.58
CA SER A 142 -14.15 63.81 24.87
C SER A 142 -15.08 64.38 23.78
N ARG A 143 -14.58 64.68 22.58
CA ARG A 143 -15.36 65.21 21.46
C ARG A 143 -14.80 64.70 20.14
N HIS A 144 -15.26 63.54 19.70
CA HIS A 144 -15.27 63.23 18.27
C HIS A 144 -16.72 63.41 17.82
N GLY A 145 -16.99 64.44 17.02
CA GLY A 145 -18.26 64.52 16.30
C GLY A 145 -18.40 63.31 15.38
N GLN A 146 -19.63 62.97 15.00
CA GLN A 146 -19.90 61.93 14.01
C GLN A 146 -19.01 62.17 12.79
N LEU A 147 -18.04 61.27 12.58
CA LEU A 147 -17.20 61.33 11.38
C LEU A 147 -18.11 61.17 10.17
N SER A 148 -17.88 61.94 9.12
CA SER A 148 -18.57 61.72 7.84
C SER A 148 -18.22 60.33 7.28
N ALA A 149 -19.07 59.81 6.38
CA ALA A 149 -18.79 58.54 5.69
C ALA A 149 -17.37 58.47 5.10
N GLN A 150 -16.85 59.59 4.56
CA GLN A 150 -15.50 59.68 4.02
C GLN A 150 -14.42 59.67 5.12
N ALA A 151 -14.62 60.43 6.21
CA ALA A 151 -13.64 60.50 7.29
C ALA A 151 -13.51 59.16 8.05
N ARG A 152 -14.61 58.41 8.18
CA ARG A 152 -14.59 57.04 8.73
C ARG A 152 -13.68 56.13 7.92
N ARG A 153 -13.69 56.26 6.58
CA ARG A 153 -12.81 55.48 5.68
C ARG A 153 -11.34 55.84 5.81
N MET A 154 -10.99 57.10 6.02
CA MET A 154 -9.59 57.50 6.24
C MET A 154 -8.99 56.90 7.53
N THR A 155 -9.84 56.46 8.47
CA THR A 155 -9.40 55.81 9.71
C THR A 155 -9.52 54.28 9.68
N ALA A 156 -9.97 53.68 8.57
CA ALA A 156 -10.11 52.24 8.44
C ALA A 156 -8.71 51.60 8.30
N PRO A 157 -8.44 50.46 8.96
CA PRO A 157 -7.19 49.75 8.77
C PRO A 157 -7.09 49.23 7.33
N VAL A 158 -5.86 49.04 6.85
CA VAL A 158 -5.61 48.35 5.59
C VAL A 158 -6.13 46.92 5.72
N VAL A 159 -7.11 46.57 4.88
CA VAL A 159 -7.62 45.21 4.79
C VAL A 159 -6.77 44.44 3.79
N ARG A 160 -6.00 43.50 4.32
CA ARG A 160 -5.16 42.54 3.58
C ARG A 160 -5.50 41.13 4.04
N ASP A 161 -5.21 40.15 3.20
CA ASP A 161 -5.18 38.77 3.65
C ASP A 161 -4.11 38.66 4.75
N VAL A 162 -4.49 38.13 5.91
CA VAL A 162 -3.59 38.01 7.08
C VAL A 162 -2.77 36.73 6.96
N ASP A 163 -3.28 35.76 6.20
CA ASP A 163 -2.68 34.45 6.07
C ASP A 163 -1.77 34.37 4.84
N ILE A 164 -0.61 33.74 5.01
CA ILE A 164 0.30 33.43 3.90
C ILE A 164 -0.29 32.25 3.15
N VAL A 165 -0.58 32.41 1.86
CA VAL A 165 -1.03 31.30 1.03
C VAL A 165 0.14 30.35 0.79
N THR A 166 0.05 29.16 1.38
CA THR A 166 0.98 28.05 1.17
C THR A 166 0.28 26.90 0.44
N GLN A 167 1.07 26.10 -0.29
CA GLN A 167 0.58 24.87 -0.93
C GLN A 167 1.61 23.76 -0.83
N SER A 168 1.13 22.53 -0.64
CA SER A 168 1.96 21.33 -0.74
C SER A 168 2.23 20.99 -2.19
N ARG A 169 3.48 20.67 -2.52
CA ARG A 169 3.86 20.20 -3.87
C ARG A 169 4.84 19.03 -3.78
N VAL A 170 4.97 18.30 -4.89
CA VAL A 170 6.05 17.32 -5.06
C VAL A 170 7.35 18.07 -5.29
N ALA A 171 8.27 17.95 -4.33
CA ALA A 171 9.60 18.53 -4.40
C ALA A 171 10.48 17.72 -5.35
N SER A 172 10.47 16.39 -5.18
CA SER A 172 11.26 15.45 -5.97
C SER A 172 10.61 14.07 -6.03
N THR A 173 10.93 13.37 -7.11
CA THR A 173 10.64 11.95 -7.28
C THR A 173 11.95 11.24 -7.54
N LEU A 174 12.25 10.23 -6.73
CA LEU A 174 13.41 9.36 -6.89
C LEU A 174 12.91 7.96 -7.21
N VAL A 175 13.42 7.35 -8.28
CA VAL A 175 13.13 5.96 -8.64
C VAL A 175 14.40 5.15 -8.51
N GLU A 176 14.35 4.08 -7.71
CA GLU A 176 15.48 3.19 -7.46
C GLU A 176 15.07 1.74 -7.69
N THR A 177 16.04 0.90 -8.03
CA THR A 177 15.84 -0.55 -8.08
C THR A 177 16.19 -1.16 -6.73
N ALA A 178 15.22 -1.82 -6.08
CA ALA A 178 15.48 -2.58 -4.87
C ALA A 178 16.18 -3.91 -5.19
N SER A 179 17.18 -4.25 -4.39
CA SER A 179 17.96 -5.50 -4.49
C SER A 179 17.90 -6.35 -3.22
N GLN A 180 17.26 -5.83 -2.17
CA GLN A 180 17.13 -6.52 -0.88
C GLN A 180 15.71 -6.40 -0.31
N LEU A 181 15.36 -7.38 0.50
CA LEU A 181 14.24 -7.30 1.42
C LEU A 181 14.62 -6.49 2.67
N ALA A 182 13.63 -6.08 3.46
CA ALA A 182 13.84 -5.29 4.68
C ALA A 182 14.71 -5.99 5.74
N ASN A 183 14.80 -7.32 5.70
CA ASN A 183 15.67 -8.12 6.58
C ASN A 183 17.10 -8.31 6.03
N GLY A 184 17.45 -7.66 4.91
CA GLY A 184 18.77 -7.77 4.26
C GLY A 184 18.92 -8.97 3.32
N THR A 185 17.91 -9.81 3.17
CA THR A 185 17.94 -10.94 2.21
C THR A 185 17.96 -10.42 0.78
N ALA A 186 18.85 -10.97 -0.06
CA ALA A 186 18.89 -10.65 -1.48
C ALA A 186 17.60 -11.07 -2.19
N VAL A 187 17.07 -10.22 -3.08
CA VAL A 187 15.87 -10.50 -3.85
C VAL A 187 16.13 -10.39 -5.35
N THR A 188 15.65 -11.38 -6.10
CA THR A 188 15.74 -11.45 -7.56
C THR A 188 14.37 -11.67 -8.15
N VAL A 189 14.02 -10.94 -9.21
CA VAL A 189 12.79 -11.16 -9.98
C VAL A 189 13.12 -11.87 -11.28
N ILE A 190 12.44 -12.98 -11.55
CA ILE A 190 12.52 -13.70 -12.82
C ILE A 190 11.17 -13.55 -13.53
N SER A 191 11.19 -12.93 -14.70
CA SER A 191 9.98 -12.68 -15.49
C SER A 191 9.91 -13.62 -16.70
N SER A 192 8.73 -14.21 -16.94
CA SER A 192 8.51 -15.04 -18.13
C SER A 192 8.57 -14.24 -19.43
N ALA A 193 8.54 -12.90 -19.36
CA ALA A 193 8.74 -12.03 -20.52
C ALA A 193 10.21 -12.01 -20.99
N THR A 194 11.16 -12.31 -20.11
CA THR A 194 12.61 -12.23 -20.38
C THR A 194 13.34 -13.55 -20.17
N THR A 195 12.74 -14.50 -19.46
CA THR A 195 13.33 -15.80 -19.15
C THR A 195 12.42 -16.90 -19.68
N THR A 196 12.93 -17.70 -20.61
CA THR A 196 12.21 -18.85 -21.14
C THR A 196 12.05 -19.93 -20.05
N GLY A 197 11.02 -20.78 -20.15
CA GLY A 197 10.84 -21.84 -19.15
C GLY A 197 11.98 -22.88 -19.15
N ALA A 198 12.68 -23.09 -20.26
CA ALA A 198 13.90 -23.91 -20.29
C ALA A 198 15.05 -23.30 -19.47
N ALA A 199 15.15 -21.97 -19.43
CA ALA A 199 16.15 -21.25 -18.64
C ALA A 199 15.77 -21.07 -17.17
N LEU A 200 14.50 -21.29 -16.80
CA LEU A 200 13.99 -21.05 -15.44
C LEU A 200 14.79 -21.79 -14.35
N PRO A 201 15.09 -23.11 -14.44
CA PRO A 201 15.86 -23.79 -13.41
C PRO A 201 17.24 -23.17 -13.18
N GLY A 202 17.95 -22.82 -14.27
CA GLY A 202 19.26 -22.17 -14.19
C GLY A 202 19.18 -20.78 -13.57
N ALA A 203 18.15 -20.00 -13.91
CA ALA A 203 17.93 -18.66 -13.35
C ALA A 203 17.60 -18.70 -11.85
N VAL A 204 16.79 -19.66 -11.40
CA VAL A 204 16.48 -19.87 -9.98
C VAL A 204 17.73 -20.31 -9.22
N ALA A 205 18.52 -21.23 -9.78
CA ALA A 205 19.78 -21.66 -9.18
C ALA A 205 20.80 -20.50 -9.08
N ALA A 206 20.88 -19.66 -10.11
CA ALA A 206 21.81 -18.52 -10.17
C ALA A 206 21.52 -17.43 -9.12
N ALA A 207 20.29 -17.37 -8.58
CA ALA A 207 19.98 -16.46 -7.47
C ALA A 207 20.68 -16.87 -6.16
N GLY A 208 21.13 -18.12 -6.04
CA GLY A 208 21.96 -18.59 -4.93
C GLY A 208 21.19 -18.97 -3.66
N ALA A 209 21.90 -19.57 -2.70
CA ALA A 209 21.37 -19.93 -1.39
C ALA A 209 20.99 -18.69 -0.56
N ASN A 210 20.08 -18.87 0.42
CA ASN A 210 19.61 -17.80 1.31
C ASN A 210 19.10 -16.54 0.58
N SER A 211 18.51 -16.71 -0.61
CA SER A 211 17.95 -15.63 -1.43
C SER A 211 16.43 -15.76 -1.55
N THR A 212 15.77 -14.68 -1.97
CA THR A 212 14.35 -14.70 -2.36
C THR A 212 14.23 -14.52 -3.86
N VAL A 213 13.56 -15.46 -4.53
CA VAL A 213 13.27 -15.44 -5.94
C VAL A 213 11.77 -15.20 -6.13
N ILE A 214 11.43 -14.08 -6.76
CA ILE A 214 10.06 -13.75 -7.14
C ILE A 214 9.89 -14.13 -8.61
N LEU A 215 8.96 -15.03 -8.90
CA LEU A 215 8.54 -15.31 -10.26
C LEU A 215 7.42 -14.35 -10.67
N SER A 216 7.46 -13.91 -11.92
CA SER A 216 6.41 -13.07 -12.51
C SER A 216 6.00 -13.64 -13.86
N GLY A 217 4.72 -13.99 -13.99
CA GLY A 217 4.15 -14.56 -15.22
C GLY A 217 4.09 -16.09 -15.22
N SER A 218 4.10 -16.68 -16.42
CA SER A 218 3.85 -18.11 -16.64
C SER A 218 5.02 -18.77 -17.34
N PHE A 219 5.56 -19.83 -16.74
CA PHE A 219 6.71 -20.57 -17.24
C PHE A 219 6.29 -21.98 -17.65
N ASN A 220 6.60 -22.36 -18.89
CA ASN A 220 6.45 -23.73 -19.38
C ASN A 220 7.83 -24.38 -19.47
N THR A 221 8.10 -25.36 -18.63
CA THR A 221 9.41 -26.02 -18.54
C THR A 221 9.28 -27.54 -18.67
N THR A 222 10.36 -28.18 -19.09
CA THR A 222 10.49 -29.64 -19.11
C THR A 222 11.51 -30.13 -18.09
N ALA A 223 12.07 -29.23 -17.28
CA ALA A 223 13.08 -29.54 -16.28
C ALA A 223 12.59 -29.13 -14.88
N SER A 224 13.07 -29.85 -13.86
CA SER A 224 12.77 -29.53 -12.47
C SER A 224 13.44 -28.23 -12.05
N VAL A 225 12.71 -27.38 -11.33
CA VAL A 225 13.25 -26.21 -10.64
C VAL A 225 13.73 -26.65 -9.26
N ILE A 226 15.03 -26.68 -9.04
CA ILE A 226 15.65 -27.12 -7.78
C ILE A 226 16.01 -25.89 -6.95
N LEU A 227 15.43 -25.77 -5.76
CA LEU A 227 15.74 -24.71 -4.82
C LEU A 227 17.10 -24.94 -4.15
N GLN A 228 17.77 -23.85 -3.80
CA GLN A 228 18.98 -23.89 -2.97
C GLN A 228 18.63 -23.84 -1.47
N THR A 229 19.57 -24.24 -0.62
CA THR A 229 19.39 -24.16 0.85
C THR A 229 19.02 -22.73 1.27
N GLY A 230 17.99 -22.59 2.10
CA GLY A 230 17.49 -21.28 2.58
C GLY A 230 16.82 -20.41 1.51
N GLN A 231 16.66 -20.90 0.27
CA GLN A 231 16.08 -20.12 -0.82
C GLN A 231 14.55 -20.08 -0.71
N THR A 232 13.98 -18.90 -0.87
CA THR A 232 12.55 -18.70 -1.06
C THR A 232 12.24 -18.59 -2.55
N LEU A 233 11.30 -19.39 -3.06
CA LEU A 233 10.69 -19.21 -4.37
C LEU A 233 9.23 -18.82 -4.18
N MET A 234 8.83 -17.68 -4.75
CA MET A 234 7.48 -17.18 -4.57
C MET A 234 6.84 -16.56 -5.82
N GLY A 235 5.51 -16.65 -5.86
CA GLY A 235 4.65 -16.00 -6.85
C GLY A 235 3.90 -14.85 -6.20
N ALA A 236 2.65 -15.09 -5.80
CA ALA A 236 1.82 -14.11 -5.12
C ALA A 236 2.21 -13.90 -3.64
N GLY A 237 2.18 -12.64 -3.20
CA GLY A 237 2.38 -12.29 -1.80
C GLY A 237 2.73 -10.82 -1.61
N THR A 238 3.03 -10.45 -0.37
CA THR A 238 3.49 -9.11 -0.03
C THR A 238 4.84 -9.20 0.68
N LEU A 239 5.77 -8.34 0.29
CA LEU A 239 7.13 -8.26 0.84
C LEU A 239 7.49 -6.81 1.13
N SER A 240 8.29 -6.57 2.16
CA SER A 240 8.95 -5.28 2.35
C SER A 240 10.30 -5.31 1.64
N VAL A 241 10.50 -4.39 0.71
CA VAL A 241 11.76 -4.24 -0.05
C VAL A 241 12.49 -2.97 0.38
N THR A 242 13.80 -2.97 0.24
CA THR A 242 14.66 -1.83 0.59
C THR A 242 15.54 -1.44 -0.58
N THR A 243 15.64 -0.13 -0.85
CA THR A 243 16.51 0.43 -1.88
C THR A 243 17.93 0.65 -1.36
N PRO A 244 18.92 0.85 -2.24
CA PRO A 244 20.29 1.21 -1.83
C PRO A 244 20.36 2.49 -0.98
N SER A 245 19.45 3.45 -1.18
CA SER A 245 19.36 4.66 -0.33
C SER A 245 18.72 4.43 1.05
N GLY A 246 18.31 3.18 1.36
CA GLY A 246 17.68 2.82 2.63
C GLY A 246 16.19 3.09 2.71
N ARG A 247 15.52 3.37 1.57
CA ARG A 247 14.05 3.54 1.54
C ARG A 247 13.38 2.17 1.51
N SER A 248 12.36 1.99 2.33
CA SER A 248 11.57 0.77 2.34
C SER A 248 10.18 1.00 1.79
N ALA A 249 9.66 0.01 1.07
CA ALA A 249 8.30 0.03 0.53
C ALA A 249 7.70 -1.38 0.50
N SER A 250 6.38 -1.45 0.59
CA SER A 250 5.65 -2.71 0.46
C SER A 250 5.44 -3.04 -1.02
N LEU A 251 5.95 -4.19 -1.46
CA LEU A 251 5.75 -4.77 -2.78
C LEU A 251 4.69 -5.86 -2.70
N THR A 252 3.63 -5.75 -3.50
CA THR A 252 2.71 -6.87 -3.74
C THR A 252 3.03 -7.51 -5.08
N THR A 253 3.26 -8.81 -5.08
CA THR A 253 3.65 -9.58 -6.27
C THR A 253 2.45 -10.30 -6.87
N PRO A 254 2.34 -10.39 -8.20
CA PRO A 254 1.28 -11.14 -8.85
C PRO A 254 1.48 -12.65 -8.70
N THR A 255 0.42 -13.43 -8.91
CA THR A 255 0.54 -14.89 -9.01
C THR A 255 1.45 -15.29 -10.16
N ALA A 256 2.30 -16.29 -9.93
CA ALA A 256 3.15 -16.88 -10.95
C ALA A 256 2.82 -18.36 -11.16
N THR A 257 2.94 -18.82 -12.40
CA THR A 257 2.61 -20.19 -12.80
C THR A 257 3.83 -20.93 -13.31
N VAL A 258 4.04 -22.16 -12.85
CA VAL A 258 5.05 -23.09 -13.39
C VAL A 258 4.33 -24.34 -13.89
N SER A 259 4.41 -24.58 -15.19
CA SER A 259 3.89 -25.78 -15.85
C SER A 259 5.06 -26.67 -16.27
N ALA A 260 5.23 -27.78 -15.59
CA ALA A 260 6.30 -28.76 -15.80
C ALA A 260 5.74 -30.10 -16.32
N THR A 261 5.17 -30.09 -17.53
CA THR A 261 4.50 -31.26 -18.10
C THR A 261 5.46 -32.35 -18.59
N GLY A 262 6.74 -32.03 -18.78
CA GLY A 262 7.79 -32.96 -19.23
C GLY A 262 8.92 -33.21 -18.23
N ALA A 263 8.80 -32.75 -16.98
CA ALA A 263 9.82 -33.00 -15.97
C ALA A 263 9.91 -34.50 -15.65
N ALA A 264 11.13 -35.03 -15.64
CA ALA A 264 11.40 -36.43 -15.29
C ALA A 264 11.13 -36.71 -13.80
N ASP A 265 11.34 -35.71 -12.94
CA ASP A 265 11.04 -35.72 -11.50
C ASP A 265 9.83 -34.80 -11.19
N ALA A 266 9.78 -34.23 -9.99
CA ALA A 266 8.81 -33.20 -9.62
C ALA A 266 9.07 -31.87 -10.33
N ALA A 267 8.03 -31.06 -10.53
CA ALA A 267 8.14 -29.72 -11.09
C ALA A 267 9.09 -28.83 -10.28
N ILE A 268 8.94 -28.88 -8.95
CA ILE A 268 9.79 -28.13 -8.02
C ILE A 268 10.40 -29.11 -7.02
N ARG A 269 11.71 -29.00 -6.83
CA ARG A 269 12.46 -29.77 -5.83
C ARG A 269 12.94 -28.87 -4.71
N LEU A 270 12.54 -29.19 -3.48
CA LEU A 270 12.83 -28.41 -2.28
C LEU A 270 14.21 -28.74 -1.71
N ALA A 271 14.81 -27.79 -1.01
CA ALA A 271 16.06 -27.95 -0.26
C ALA A 271 15.86 -27.64 1.23
N ASN A 272 16.91 -27.84 2.03
CA ASN A 272 16.92 -27.48 3.44
C ASN A 272 16.54 -26.01 3.66
N ASN A 273 15.65 -25.75 4.62
CA ASN A 273 15.19 -24.40 4.99
C ASN A 273 14.62 -23.58 3.81
N SER A 274 14.24 -24.24 2.71
CA SER A 274 13.65 -23.56 1.55
C SER A 274 12.19 -23.19 1.80
N VAL A 275 11.70 -22.17 1.09
CA VAL A 275 10.31 -21.74 1.18
C VAL A 275 9.71 -21.70 -0.21
N LEU A 276 8.58 -22.38 -0.41
CA LEU A 276 7.79 -22.33 -1.63
C LEU A 276 6.44 -21.67 -1.32
N ARG A 277 6.13 -20.53 -1.95
CA ARG A 277 4.92 -19.77 -1.59
C ARG A 277 4.19 -19.09 -2.73
N GLY A 278 2.85 -19.10 -2.68
CA GLY A 278 2.02 -18.26 -3.55
C GLY A 278 2.13 -18.63 -5.03
N MET A 279 2.53 -19.87 -5.34
CA MET A 279 2.72 -20.36 -6.69
C MET A 279 1.50 -21.13 -7.19
N THR A 280 1.25 -21.07 -8.49
CA THR A 280 0.44 -22.06 -9.21
C THR A 280 1.38 -23.04 -9.92
N ILE A 281 1.27 -24.33 -9.64
CA ILE A 281 2.17 -25.36 -10.14
C ILE A 281 1.34 -26.44 -10.81
N SER A 282 1.69 -26.78 -12.05
CA SER A 282 1.10 -27.89 -12.80
C SER A 282 2.18 -28.84 -13.27
N SER A 283 1.98 -30.15 -13.13
CA SER A 283 2.93 -31.14 -13.65
C SER A 283 2.22 -32.38 -14.20
N GLY A 284 2.90 -33.07 -15.13
CA GLY A 284 2.42 -34.34 -15.68
C GLY A 284 2.64 -35.54 -14.76
N GLY A 285 3.56 -35.43 -13.79
CA GLY A 285 3.94 -36.47 -12.85
C GLY A 285 3.82 -36.00 -11.41
N ALA A 286 4.96 -35.81 -10.73
CA ALA A 286 5.00 -35.27 -9.37
C ALA A 286 4.97 -33.72 -9.39
N GLY A 287 4.23 -33.09 -8.48
CA GLY A 287 4.14 -31.63 -8.38
C GLY A 287 5.37 -31.05 -7.67
N VAL A 288 5.49 -31.34 -6.38
CA VAL A 288 6.58 -30.87 -5.53
C VAL A 288 7.15 -32.04 -4.74
N SER A 289 8.47 -32.13 -4.65
CA SER A 289 9.16 -33.15 -3.84
C SER A 289 10.44 -32.59 -3.22
N PRO A 290 11.04 -33.25 -2.22
CA PRO A 290 12.35 -32.85 -1.72
C PRO A 290 13.50 -33.28 -2.67
N PHE A 291 14.62 -32.57 -2.60
CA PHE A 291 15.89 -32.98 -3.21
C PHE A 291 16.70 -33.82 -2.21
N GLY A 292 16.41 -35.13 -2.14
CA GLY A 292 16.95 -36.01 -1.10
C GLY A 292 16.21 -35.82 0.22
N SER A 293 16.84 -36.14 1.35
CA SER A 293 16.30 -35.86 2.68
C SER A 293 16.53 -34.39 3.03
N ILE A 294 15.46 -33.67 3.40
CA ILE A 294 15.54 -32.25 3.74
C ILE A 294 14.94 -31.95 5.12
N SER A 295 15.32 -30.81 5.68
CA SER A 295 14.80 -30.30 6.93
C SER A 295 14.39 -28.83 6.85
N GLY A 296 13.32 -28.45 7.55
CA GLY A 296 12.96 -27.05 7.77
C GLY A 296 12.28 -26.34 6.59
N ALA A 297 11.85 -27.08 5.56
CA ALA A 297 11.19 -26.46 4.41
C ALA A 297 9.75 -26.03 4.72
N THR A 298 9.30 -24.93 4.12
CA THR A 298 7.93 -24.41 4.23
C THR A 298 7.26 -24.34 2.87
N ILE A 299 6.10 -24.98 2.74
CA ILE A 299 5.27 -24.98 1.55
C ILE A 299 3.96 -24.27 1.92
N ALA A 300 3.75 -23.05 1.43
CA ALA A 300 2.65 -22.21 1.89
C ALA A 300 1.84 -21.57 0.76
N ASN A 301 0.51 -21.60 0.84
CA ASN A 301 -0.38 -20.85 -0.05
C ASN A 301 -0.15 -21.12 -1.55
N ASN A 302 0.18 -22.37 -1.91
CA ASN A 302 0.36 -22.77 -3.30
C ASN A 302 -0.89 -23.49 -3.82
N THR A 303 -1.12 -23.40 -5.13
CA THR A 303 -2.02 -24.30 -5.86
C THR A 303 -1.18 -25.30 -6.64
N ILE A 304 -1.28 -26.59 -6.34
CA ILE A 304 -0.44 -27.64 -6.91
C ILE A 304 -1.34 -28.69 -7.56
N THR A 305 -1.23 -28.82 -8.88
CA THR A 305 -1.95 -29.82 -9.68
C THR A 305 -0.94 -30.76 -10.32
N ALA A 306 -1.10 -32.06 -10.11
CA ALA A 306 -0.15 -33.07 -10.58
C ALA A 306 -0.83 -34.29 -11.20
N GLY A 307 -0.16 -34.95 -12.15
CA GLY A 307 -0.63 -36.18 -12.81
C GLY A 307 -0.44 -37.48 -12.01
N GLY A 308 0.17 -37.39 -10.81
CA GLY A 308 0.43 -38.52 -9.93
C GLY A 308 0.40 -38.11 -8.45
N VAL A 309 1.49 -37.50 -7.96
CA VAL A 309 1.58 -37.04 -6.57
C VAL A 309 1.73 -35.53 -6.52
N ALA A 310 0.83 -34.81 -5.85
CA ALA A 310 0.90 -33.35 -5.81
C ALA A 310 2.05 -32.86 -4.92
N LEU A 311 2.15 -33.38 -3.70
CA LEU A 311 3.26 -33.06 -2.79
C LEU A 311 3.78 -34.34 -2.13
N THR A 312 5.07 -34.63 -2.32
CA THR A 312 5.79 -35.68 -1.61
C THR A 312 6.75 -35.07 -0.58
N LEU A 313 6.78 -35.63 0.62
CA LEU A 313 7.71 -35.34 1.70
C LEU A 313 8.39 -36.64 2.12
N ARG A 314 9.32 -37.10 1.29
CA ARG A 314 10.09 -38.32 1.55
C ARG A 314 11.27 -38.01 2.45
N ASP A 315 11.42 -38.79 3.52
CA ASP A 315 12.53 -38.74 4.48
C ASP A 315 12.88 -37.32 4.95
N SER A 316 11.84 -36.54 5.24
CA SER A 316 11.96 -35.11 5.53
C SER A 316 11.54 -34.78 6.96
N ASN A 317 12.21 -33.82 7.57
CA ASN A 317 12.00 -33.44 8.97
C ASN A 317 11.64 -31.96 9.13
N ASN A 318 10.85 -31.62 10.13
CA ASN A 318 10.47 -30.25 10.45
C ASN A 318 9.89 -29.50 9.24
N ILE A 319 9.00 -30.16 8.50
CA ILE A 319 8.38 -29.58 7.31
C ILE A 319 7.06 -28.90 7.67
N THR A 320 6.82 -27.71 7.14
CA THR A 320 5.55 -27.01 7.31
C THR A 320 4.79 -26.98 5.98
N VAL A 321 3.55 -27.46 5.97
CA VAL A 321 2.64 -27.43 4.82
C VAL A 321 1.37 -26.68 5.23
N THR A 322 1.16 -25.49 4.70
CA THR A 322 0.04 -24.64 5.13
C THR A 322 -0.69 -23.90 4.02
N GLY A 323 -2.03 -23.87 4.08
CA GLY A 323 -2.82 -23.02 3.16
C GLY A 323 -2.76 -23.44 1.69
N ASN A 324 -2.29 -24.65 1.38
CA ASN A 324 -2.13 -25.09 -0.01
C ASN A 324 -3.42 -25.75 -0.53
N SER A 325 -3.63 -25.69 -1.84
CA SER A 325 -4.58 -26.51 -2.59
C SER A 325 -3.80 -27.57 -3.35
N LEU A 326 -3.93 -28.84 -2.94
CA LEU A 326 -3.20 -29.98 -3.47
C LEU A 326 -4.16 -30.88 -4.25
N SER A 327 -3.96 -31.00 -5.55
CA SER A 327 -4.78 -31.82 -6.44
C SER A 327 -3.91 -32.81 -7.22
N ALA A 328 -4.21 -34.09 -7.10
CA ALA A 328 -3.62 -35.14 -7.92
C ALA A 328 -4.68 -35.79 -8.81
N ASN A 329 -4.42 -35.89 -10.11
CA ASN A 329 -5.32 -36.50 -11.09
C ASN A 329 -4.54 -37.50 -11.94
N SER A 330 -4.79 -38.80 -11.74
CA SER A 330 -4.10 -39.87 -12.46
C SER A 330 -5.08 -40.94 -12.90
N ALA A 331 -4.82 -41.61 -14.03
CA ALA A 331 -5.58 -42.82 -14.38
C ALA A 331 -5.32 -43.97 -13.38
N GLY A 332 -4.14 -43.99 -12.74
CA GLY A 332 -3.75 -45.00 -11.76
C GLY A 332 -3.87 -44.51 -10.32
N ILE A 333 -2.74 -44.38 -9.64
CA ILE A 333 -2.66 -43.89 -8.25
C ILE A 333 -2.53 -42.37 -8.27
N ALA A 334 -3.44 -41.68 -7.59
CA ALA A 334 -3.39 -40.25 -7.35
C ALA A 334 -3.20 -39.99 -5.85
N ILE A 335 -2.21 -39.19 -5.48
CA ILE A 335 -1.93 -38.84 -4.08
C ILE A 335 -1.80 -37.32 -3.93
N ALA A 336 -2.64 -36.69 -3.11
CA ALA A 336 -2.53 -35.24 -2.89
C ALA A 336 -1.33 -34.90 -1.98
N LEU A 337 -1.21 -35.56 -0.83
CA LEU A 337 -0.07 -35.43 0.07
C LEU A 337 0.50 -36.81 0.43
N ASP A 338 1.80 -36.96 0.26
CA ASP A 338 2.52 -38.21 0.46
C ASP A 338 3.70 -37.97 1.42
N VAL A 339 3.59 -38.41 2.67
CA VAL A 339 4.65 -38.26 3.69
C VAL A 339 5.26 -39.62 3.94
N GLN A 340 6.47 -39.83 3.40
CA GLN A 340 7.12 -41.14 3.35
C GLN A 340 8.37 -41.19 4.22
N THR A 341 8.61 -42.36 4.80
CA THR A 341 9.74 -42.65 5.68
C THR A 341 10.38 -43.96 5.26
N ASP A 342 11.27 -43.90 4.27
CA ASP A 342 11.82 -45.09 3.63
C ASP A 342 13.12 -45.57 4.30
N PHE A 343 13.78 -44.70 5.06
CA PHE A 343 15.01 -45.01 5.79
C PHE A 343 14.88 -44.84 7.31
N GLY A 344 15.91 -45.27 8.04
CA GLY A 344 16.02 -45.03 9.48
C GLY A 344 16.28 -43.55 9.77
N GLY A 345 15.50 -42.96 10.68
CA GLY A 345 15.58 -41.55 11.03
C GLY A 345 14.37 -41.08 11.84
N THR A 346 14.29 -39.79 12.14
CA THR A 346 13.07 -39.18 12.69
C THR A 346 12.57 -38.13 11.73
N TYR A 347 11.30 -38.26 11.37
CA TYR A 347 10.66 -37.45 10.33
C TYR A 347 9.50 -36.69 10.93
N SER A 348 9.26 -35.47 10.45
CA SER A 348 8.14 -34.70 10.96
C SER A 348 7.58 -33.69 9.98
N ALA A 349 6.26 -33.54 10.04
CA ALA A 349 5.51 -32.58 9.24
C ALA A 349 4.35 -31.96 10.02
N VAL A 350 4.14 -30.66 9.83
CA VAL A 350 3.00 -29.90 10.32
C VAL A 350 2.12 -29.52 9.13
N VAL A 351 0.86 -29.95 9.13
CA VAL A 351 -0.05 -29.84 7.98
C VAL A 351 -1.32 -29.10 8.39
N ASN A 352 -1.42 -27.81 8.05
CA ASN A 352 -2.52 -26.94 8.48
C ASN A 352 -3.27 -26.30 7.32
N ASN A 353 -4.59 -26.19 7.41
CA ASN A 353 -5.40 -25.35 6.52
C ASN A 353 -5.21 -25.67 5.01
N ASN A 354 -4.91 -26.92 4.66
CA ASN A 354 -4.74 -27.32 3.25
C ASN A 354 -6.05 -27.92 2.71
N THR A 355 -6.29 -27.76 1.41
CA THR A 355 -7.33 -28.51 0.68
C THR A 355 -6.66 -29.64 -0.10
N LEU A 356 -7.13 -30.86 0.08
CA LEU A 356 -6.54 -32.08 -0.49
C LEU A 356 -7.57 -32.78 -1.37
N SER A 357 -7.20 -33.06 -2.62
CA SER A 357 -8.05 -33.78 -3.58
C SER A 357 -7.21 -34.76 -4.39
N ALA A 358 -7.62 -36.01 -4.41
CA ALA A 358 -7.05 -37.03 -5.29
C ALA A 358 -8.15 -37.70 -6.09
N ALA A 359 -7.92 -37.83 -7.40
CA ALA A 359 -8.81 -38.54 -8.32
C ALA A 359 -8.01 -39.49 -9.21
N GLY A 360 -8.30 -40.78 -9.07
CA GLY A 360 -7.75 -41.87 -9.87
C GLY A 360 -8.34 -43.21 -9.46
N ALA A 361 -7.90 -44.30 -10.10
CA ALA A 361 -8.31 -45.65 -9.72
C ALA A 361 -8.05 -45.93 -8.23
N THR A 362 -6.92 -45.43 -7.71
CA THR A 362 -6.64 -45.35 -6.28
C THR A 362 -6.49 -43.88 -5.90
N SER A 363 -7.44 -43.36 -5.12
CA SER A 363 -7.50 -41.96 -4.73
C SER A 363 -7.09 -41.76 -3.27
N VAL A 364 -5.95 -41.11 -3.03
CA VAL A 364 -5.36 -40.94 -1.70
C VAL A 364 -5.21 -39.45 -1.37
N ALA A 365 -6.01 -38.95 -0.44
CA ALA A 365 -5.87 -37.58 0.04
C ALA A 365 -4.55 -37.41 0.81
N ILE A 366 -4.27 -38.32 1.74
CA ILE A 366 -3.02 -38.34 2.51
C ILE A 366 -2.51 -39.76 2.62
N ARG A 367 -1.23 -39.98 2.32
CA ARG A 367 -0.49 -41.18 2.69
C ARG A 367 0.54 -40.84 3.77
N LEU A 368 0.56 -41.60 4.85
CA LEU A 368 1.54 -41.44 5.94
C LEU A 368 2.26 -42.77 6.20
N GLY A 369 3.58 -42.79 6.01
CA GLY A 369 4.44 -43.92 6.35
C GLY A 369 5.31 -44.40 5.19
N GLY A 370 6.22 -45.33 5.48
CA GLY A 370 7.15 -45.92 4.52
C GLY A 370 6.66 -47.24 3.90
N GLU A 371 7.18 -47.54 2.72
CA GLU A 371 7.07 -48.87 2.08
C GLU A 371 8.41 -49.66 2.14
N GLY A 372 9.46 -49.07 2.74
CA GLY A 372 10.83 -49.59 2.78
C GLY A 372 11.20 -50.50 3.96
N ALA A 373 12.42 -51.06 3.92
CA ALA A 373 12.98 -51.91 4.96
C ALA A 373 13.51 -51.08 6.14
N GLY A 374 12.66 -50.86 7.15
CA GLY A 374 13.02 -50.18 8.40
C GLY A 374 12.56 -48.71 8.46
N PRO A 375 11.25 -48.42 8.32
CA PRO A 375 10.74 -47.07 8.37
C PRO A 375 11.02 -46.43 9.74
N GLY A 376 11.63 -45.25 9.74
CA GLY A 376 11.80 -44.45 10.96
C GLY A 376 10.47 -43.91 11.51
N PRO A 377 10.40 -43.53 12.79
CA PRO A 377 9.23 -42.87 13.36
C PRO A 377 8.86 -41.58 12.62
N LEU A 378 7.57 -41.42 12.36
CA LEU A 378 6.96 -40.24 11.72
C LEU A 378 6.11 -39.46 12.74
N ALA A 379 6.46 -38.21 13.00
CA ALA A 379 5.66 -37.30 13.83
C ALA A 379 4.86 -36.34 12.94
N VAL A 380 3.54 -36.43 12.98
CA VAL A 380 2.65 -35.52 12.24
C VAL A 380 1.75 -34.74 13.17
N SER A 381 1.44 -33.51 12.79
CA SER A 381 0.45 -32.70 13.48
C SER A 381 -0.25 -31.76 12.50
N GLY A 382 -1.39 -31.21 12.92
CA GLY A 382 -2.02 -30.09 12.26
C GLY A 382 -3.54 -30.21 12.18
N SER A 383 -4.19 -29.16 11.71
CA SER A 383 -5.65 -29.03 11.74
C SER A 383 -6.19 -28.07 10.67
N GLY A 384 -7.51 -27.99 10.54
CA GLY A 384 -8.17 -27.09 9.59
C GLY A 384 -8.07 -27.54 8.13
N ASN A 385 -7.64 -28.78 7.86
CA ASN A 385 -7.52 -29.30 6.50
C ASN A 385 -8.88 -29.72 5.94
N VAL A 386 -9.06 -29.57 4.64
CA VAL A 386 -10.25 -30.01 3.91
C VAL A 386 -9.89 -31.21 3.04
N ARG A 387 -10.56 -32.34 3.25
CA ARG A 387 -10.46 -33.52 2.38
C ARG A 387 -11.57 -33.46 1.34
N ALA A 388 -11.27 -32.93 0.16
CA ALA A 388 -12.23 -32.82 -0.93
C ALA A 388 -12.48 -34.18 -1.63
N ALA A 389 -11.42 -34.97 -1.82
CA ALA A 389 -11.51 -36.32 -2.40
C ALA A 389 -10.32 -37.20 -2.01
N GLY A 390 -10.53 -38.52 -1.96
CA GLY A 390 -9.52 -39.53 -1.64
C GLY A 390 -9.48 -39.94 -0.16
N ALA A 391 -8.79 -41.04 0.13
CA ALA A 391 -8.70 -41.62 1.47
C ALA A 391 -7.42 -41.20 2.23
N CYS A 392 -7.43 -41.37 3.56
CA CYS A 392 -6.21 -41.44 4.36
C CYS A 392 -5.69 -42.88 4.33
N ILE A 393 -4.41 -43.08 4.01
CA ILE A 393 -3.77 -44.40 3.99
C ILE A 393 -2.53 -44.38 4.89
N VAL A 394 -2.43 -45.39 5.75
CA VAL A 394 -1.27 -45.63 6.61
C VAL A 394 -0.76 -47.05 6.32
N PRO A 395 0.33 -47.19 5.54
CA PRO A 395 0.95 -48.49 5.30
C PRO A 395 1.44 -49.14 6.61
N PHE A 396 1.40 -50.47 6.67
CA PHE A 396 1.84 -51.21 7.85
C PHE A 396 3.34 -51.01 8.13
N GLY A 397 3.72 -51.01 9.42
CA GLY A 397 5.12 -51.06 9.85
C GLY A 397 5.76 -49.72 10.21
N THR A 398 5.11 -48.58 9.96
CA THR A 398 5.62 -47.26 10.40
C THR A 398 5.05 -46.87 11.76
N THR A 399 5.91 -46.43 12.68
CA THR A 399 5.45 -45.82 13.94
C THR A 399 5.07 -44.37 13.69
N ILE A 400 3.77 -44.06 13.75
CA ILE A 400 3.27 -42.69 13.60
C ILE A 400 2.90 -42.12 14.97
N THR A 401 3.34 -40.89 15.24
CA THR A 401 2.96 -40.12 16.43
C THR A 401 2.19 -38.86 16.02
N GLY A 402 1.08 -38.59 16.70
CA GLY A 402 0.18 -37.49 16.38
C GLY A 402 -0.77 -37.77 15.21
N SER A 403 -1.46 -36.73 14.75
CA SER A 403 -2.47 -36.84 13.69
C SER A 403 -2.68 -35.51 12.96
N ILE A 404 -3.13 -35.60 11.71
CA ILE A 404 -3.57 -34.46 10.90
C ILE A 404 -5.11 -34.41 10.96
N GLY A 405 -5.67 -33.33 11.50
CA GLY A 405 -7.11 -33.13 11.62
C GLY A 405 -7.75 -32.45 10.40
N PHE A 406 -8.99 -32.84 10.11
CA PHE A 406 -9.83 -32.28 9.05
C PHE A 406 -11.02 -31.49 9.61
N THR A 407 -11.59 -30.62 8.79
CA THR A 407 -12.75 -29.79 9.14
C THR A 407 -14.04 -30.60 9.32
N ASP A 408 -14.11 -31.83 8.81
CA ASP A 408 -15.21 -32.78 9.04
C ASP A 408 -15.09 -33.51 10.39
N GLY A 409 -14.06 -33.21 11.19
CA GLY A 409 -13.78 -33.83 12.48
C GLY A 409 -12.98 -35.14 12.40
N SER A 410 -12.71 -35.66 11.20
CA SER A 410 -11.87 -36.85 11.03
C SER A 410 -10.37 -36.52 11.15
N THR A 411 -9.54 -37.55 11.33
CA THR A 411 -8.08 -37.45 11.43
C THR A 411 -7.36 -38.40 10.46
N CYS A 412 -6.06 -38.16 10.24
CA CYS A 412 -5.15 -39.07 9.56
C CYS A 412 -3.83 -39.16 10.36
N PRO A 413 -3.46 -40.32 10.96
CA PRO A 413 -4.25 -41.57 11.03
C PRO A 413 -5.66 -41.37 11.61
N PRO A 414 -6.65 -42.17 11.17
CA PRO A 414 -8.04 -42.10 11.65
C PRO A 414 -8.22 -42.56 13.09
#